data_AF-A0A0U5CZ11-F1
#
_entry.id   AF-A0A0U5CZ11-F1
#
_cell.length_a   1.000
_cell.length_b   1.000
_cell.length_c   1.000
_cell.angle_alpha   90.00
_cell.angle_beta   90.00
_cell.angle_gamma   90.00
#
_symmetry.space_group_name_H-M   'P 1'
#
loop_
_entity.id
_entity.type
_entity.pdbx_description
1 polymer ?
#
loop_
_entity_poly.entity_id
_entity_poly.type
_entity_poly.pdbx_seq_one_letter_code
_entity_poly.pdbx_strand_id
1 'polypeptide(L)'
;METVSLGVPEPILDSLPADSEDTRKDMQQAVAGWERRINDAIEAADSDEEAVSYVVDAVERLESRLERFDEFVPELRAWGQSPIYAISWRNLYAELVAQLYDHDELGAALDRERNQRLVEDGIRFGSA
;
A
#
# COMPACT_ATOMS: atom_id res chain seq x y z
N MET A 1 10.08 -10.36 14.09
CA MET A 1 9.67 -9.08 13.52
C MET A 1 8.48 -8.53 14.30
N GLU A 2 8.43 -7.22 14.53
CA GLU A 2 7.31 -6.57 15.24
C GLU A 2 6.12 -6.29 14.30
N THR A 3 4.92 -6.22 14.87
CA THR A 3 3.70 -5.82 14.14
C THR A 3 3.74 -4.35 13.76
N VAL A 4 3.06 -3.99 12.66
CA VAL A 4 2.94 -2.62 12.17
C VAL A 4 1.66 -1.95 12.68
N SER A 5 1.65 -0.62 12.68
CA SER A 5 0.43 0.17 12.86
C SER A 5 0.24 1.09 11.67
N LEU A 6 -0.95 1.04 11.07
CA LEU A 6 -1.31 1.83 9.90
C LEU A 6 -2.42 2.82 10.23
N GLY A 7 -2.21 4.07 9.85
CA GLY A 7 -3.14 5.17 10.04
C GLY A 7 -3.70 5.70 8.72
N VAL A 8 -4.93 6.23 8.76
CA VAL A 8 -5.42 7.11 7.69
C VAL A 8 -5.00 8.55 8.02
N PRO A 9 -4.23 9.23 7.16
CA PRO A 9 -3.91 10.63 7.38
C PRO A 9 -5.16 11.51 7.34
N GLU A 10 -5.32 12.34 8.36
CA GLU A 10 -6.40 13.34 8.45
C GLU A 10 -6.45 14.27 7.22
N PRO A 11 -5.33 14.76 6.66
CA PRO A 11 -5.36 15.59 5.45
C PRO A 11 -6.01 14.91 4.23
N ILE A 12 -5.93 13.58 4.13
CA ILE A 12 -6.58 12.83 3.04
C ILE A 12 -8.09 12.80 3.27
N LEU A 13 -8.54 12.59 4.52
CA LEU A 13 -9.96 12.59 4.86
C LEU A 13 -10.59 13.98 4.72
N ASP A 14 -9.83 15.03 5.01
CA ASP A 14 -10.26 16.42 4.88
C ASP A 14 -10.34 16.87 3.41
N SER A 15 -9.63 16.17 2.51
CA SER A 15 -9.70 16.45 1.07
C SER A 15 -10.99 15.94 0.40
N LEU A 16 -11.73 15.07 1.09
CA LEU A 16 -12.99 14.52 0.58
C LEU A 16 -14.09 15.60 0.55
N PRO A 17 -15.06 15.49 -0.37
CA PRO A 17 -16.26 16.31 -0.34
C PRO A 17 -17.02 16.23 1.00
N ALA A 18 -17.77 17.29 1.33
CA ALA A 18 -18.43 17.44 2.63
C ALA A 18 -19.50 16.35 2.93
N ASP A 19 -20.05 15.72 1.89
CA ASP A 19 -21.06 14.67 1.95
C ASP A 19 -20.47 13.25 1.86
N SER A 20 -19.15 13.09 2.02
CA SER A 20 -18.43 11.82 1.83
C SER A 20 -18.23 10.97 3.10
N GLU A 21 -19.14 11.03 4.08
CA GLU A 21 -19.00 10.27 5.33
C GLU A 21 -18.85 8.76 5.12
N ASP A 22 -19.56 8.19 4.14
CA ASP A 22 -19.45 6.76 3.84
C ASP A 22 -18.09 6.42 3.23
N THR A 23 -17.57 7.25 2.31
CA THR A 23 -16.21 7.07 1.76
C THR A 23 -15.14 7.20 2.84
N ARG A 24 -15.29 8.13 3.77
CA ARG A 24 -14.38 8.26 4.92
C ARG A 24 -14.33 6.97 5.73
N LYS A 25 -15.49 6.37 6.04
CA LYS A 25 -15.58 5.09 6.76
C LYS A 25 -14.96 3.95 5.96
N ASP A 26 -15.21 3.89 4.64
CA ASP A 26 -14.64 2.86 3.77
C ASP A 26 -13.10 2.90 3.77
N MET A 27 -12.53 4.11 3.70
CA MET A 27 -11.07 4.30 3.77
C MET A 27 -10.50 3.83 5.12
N GLN A 28 -11.13 4.19 6.23
CA GLN A 28 -10.74 3.73 7.56
C GLN A 28 -10.83 2.20 7.71
N GLN A 29 -11.91 1.60 7.22
CA GLN A 29 -12.08 0.15 7.24
C GLN A 29 -11.06 -0.57 6.35
N ALA A 30 -10.73 0.02 5.20
CA ALA A 30 -9.70 -0.51 4.32
C ALA A 30 -8.33 -0.52 4.99
N VAL A 31 -7.92 0.57 5.64
CA VAL A 31 -6.65 0.63 6.40
C VAL A 31 -6.64 -0.40 7.51
N ALA A 32 -7.68 -0.45 8.36
CA ALA A 32 -7.75 -1.43 9.43
C ALA A 32 -7.73 -2.88 8.89
N GLY A 33 -8.30 -3.12 7.70
CA GLY A 33 -8.24 -4.40 7.03
C GLY A 33 -6.85 -4.75 6.50
N TRP A 34 -6.08 -3.77 6.04
CA TRP A 34 -4.68 -3.96 5.64
C TRP A 34 -3.78 -4.24 6.83
N GLU A 35 -3.87 -3.42 7.88
CA GLU A 35 -3.10 -3.58 9.11
C GLU A 35 -3.29 -4.99 9.68
N ARG A 36 -4.55 -5.44 9.84
CA ARG A 36 -4.85 -6.80 10.33
C ARG A 36 -4.21 -7.88 9.45
N ARG A 37 -4.41 -7.83 8.13
CA ARG A 37 -3.86 -8.87 7.23
C ARG A 37 -2.34 -8.93 7.26
N ILE A 38 -1.68 -7.78 7.34
CA ILE A 38 -0.23 -7.69 7.42
C ILE A 38 0.26 -8.26 8.74
N ASN A 39 -0.35 -7.86 9.86
CA ASN A 39 0.03 -8.35 11.19
C ASN A 39 -0.26 -9.84 11.36
N ASP A 40 -1.40 -10.33 10.88
CA ASP A 40 -1.73 -11.76 10.88
C ASP A 40 -0.65 -12.56 10.11
N ALA A 41 -0.14 -12.03 8.99
CA ALA A 41 0.91 -12.68 8.20
C ALA A 41 2.29 -12.63 8.89
N ILE A 42 2.62 -11.50 9.53
CA ILE A 42 3.85 -11.37 10.34
C ILE A 42 3.84 -12.36 11.50
N GLU A 43 2.71 -12.47 12.21
CA GLU A 43 2.57 -13.37 13.36
C GLU A 43 2.57 -14.86 12.98
N ALA A 44 2.09 -15.19 11.78
CA ALA A 44 2.04 -16.55 11.26
C ALA A 44 3.36 -17.03 10.62
N ALA A 45 4.30 -16.12 10.33
CA ALA A 45 5.56 -16.45 9.68
C ALA A 45 6.50 -17.23 10.61
N ASP A 46 7.20 -18.23 10.06
CA ASP A 46 8.17 -19.04 10.79
C ASP A 46 9.51 -18.31 10.99
N SER A 47 9.75 -17.23 10.23
CA SER A 47 10.95 -16.40 10.32
C SER A 47 10.70 -14.93 9.94
N ASP A 48 11.64 -14.07 10.32
CA ASP A 48 11.61 -12.64 9.93
C ASP A 48 11.73 -12.45 8.42
N GLU A 49 12.48 -13.30 7.73
CA GLU A 49 12.62 -13.27 6.27
C GLU A 49 11.29 -13.62 5.58
N GLU A 50 10.58 -14.62 6.11
CA GLU A 50 9.25 -14.98 5.60
C GLU A 50 8.25 -13.86 5.89
N ALA A 51 8.27 -13.27 7.09
CA ALA A 51 7.43 -12.13 7.43
C ALA A 51 7.66 -10.95 6.47
N VAL A 52 8.92 -10.59 6.20
CA VAL A 52 9.28 -9.53 5.24
C VAL A 52 8.74 -9.83 3.85
N SER A 53 8.86 -11.07 3.39
CA SER A 53 8.33 -11.50 2.09
C SER A 53 6.82 -11.26 1.97
N TYR A 54 6.04 -11.59 3.00
CA TYR A 54 4.60 -11.28 3.04
C TYR A 54 4.31 -9.78 3.02
N VAL A 55 5.12 -8.97 3.72
CA VAL A 55 4.94 -7.52 3.71
C VAL A 55 5.29 -6.94 2.34
N VAL A 56 6.32 -7.43 1.65
CA VAL A 56 6.63 -7.02 0.26
C VAL A 56 5.46 -7.31 -0.67
N ASP A 57 4.83 -8.48 -0.57
CA ASP A 57 3.64 -8.82 -1.36
C ASP A 57 2.47 -7.86 -1.07
N ALA A 58 2.30 -7.47 0.19
CA ALA A 58 1.32 -6.46 0.58
C ALA A 58 1.63 -5.09 -0.03
N VAL A 59 2.90 -4.65 0.00
CA VAL A 59 3.37 -3.41 -0.64
C VAL A 59 3.08 -3.41 -2.14
N GLU A 60 3.46 -4.47 -2.86
CA GLU A 60 3.19 -4.61 -4.30
C GLU A 60 1.70 -4.53 -4.60
N ARG A 61 0.86 -5.10 -3.72
CA ARG A 61 -0.59 -5.05 -3.87
C ARG A 61 -1.19 -3.68 -3.55
N LEU A 62 -0.59 -2.90 -2.65
CA LEU A 62 -0.94 -1.51 -2.37
C LEU A 62 -0.55 -0.62 -3.56
N GLU A 63 0.66 -0.78 -4.10
CA GLU A 63 1.14 -0.07 -5.29
C GLU A 63 0.26 -0.35 -6.51
N SER A 64 -0.10 -1.62 -6.75
CA SER A 64 -1.04 -1.98 -7.83
C SER A 64 -2.39 -1.26 -7.71
N ARG A 65 -2.87 -1.03 -6.48
CA ARG A 65 -4.11 -0.28 -6.23
C ARG A 65 -3.91 1.21 -6.46
N LEU A 66 -2.79 1.77 -5.99
CA LEU A 66 -2.39 3.15 -6.26
C LEU A 66 -2.42 3.42 -7.76
N GLU A 67 -1.71 2.62 -8.55
CA GLU A 67 -1.63 2.74 -10.01
C GLU A 67 -3.02 2.70 -10.63
N ARG A 68 -3.86 1.74 -10.21
CA ARG A 68 -5.23 1.63 -10.70
C ARG A 68 -6.07 2.88 -10.45
N PHE A 69 -5.96 3.48 -9.27
CA PHE A 69 -6.67 4.72 -8.98
C PHE A 69 -6.09 5.92 -9.73
N ASP A 70 -4.77 5.94 -9.97
CA ASP A 70 -4.12 6.95 -10.80
C ASP A 70 -4.61 6.89 -12.25
N GLU A 71 -4.76 5.70 -12.83
CA GLU A 71 -5.32 5.48 -14.18
C GLU A 71 -6.73 6.06 -14.34
N PHE A 72 -7.57 6.01 -13.30
CA PHE A 72 -8.92 6.57 -13.36
C PHE A 72 -8.93 8.11 -13.40
N VAL A 73 -7.89 8.77 -12.91
CA VAL A 73 -7.84 10.23 -12.84
C VAL A 73 -7.98 10.91 -14.22
N PRO A 74 -7.15 10.58 -15.24
CA PRO A 74 -7.31 11.16 -16.57
C PRO A 74 -8.63 10.76 -17.23
N GLU A 75 -9.13 9.54 -17.03
CA GLU A 75 -10.41 9.08 -17.59
C GLU A 75 -11.59 9.89 -17.06
N LEU A 76 -11.67 10.08 -15.74
CA LEU A 76 -12.72 10.86 -15.10
C LEU A 76 -12.71 12.31 -15.58
N ARG A 77 -11.52 12.92 -15.71
CA ARG A 77 -11.36 14.27 -16.26
C ARG A 77 -11.86 14.36 -17.69
N ALA A 78 -11.57 13.37 -18.53
CA ALA A 78 -12.03 13.32 -19.92
C ALA A 78 -13.57 13.25 -20.01
N TRP A 79 -14.23 12.65 -19.02
CA TRP A 79 -15.69 12.56 -18.93
C TRP A 79 -16.33 13.74 -18.16
N GLY A 80 -15.55 14.75 -17.79
CA GLY A 80 -16.03 15.91 -17.02
C GLY A 80 -16.48 15.58 -15.59
N GLN A 81 -16.06 14.42 -15.06
CA GLN A 81 -16.32 14.01 -13.68
C GLN A 81 -15.20 14.47 -12.75
N SER A 82 -15.53 14.74 -11.48
CA SER A 82 -14.51 15.08 -10.48
C SER A 82 -13.67 13.83 -10.12
N PRO A 83 -12.33 13.87 -10.24
CA PRO A 83 -11.47 12.74 -9.89
C PRO A 83 -11.12 12.67 -8.39
N ILE A 84 -11.73 13.50 -7.54
CA ILE A 84 -11.31 13.69 -6.14
C ILE A 84 -11.27 12.38 -5.35
N TYR A 85 -12.26 11.50 -5.52
CA TYR A 85 -12.29 10.21 -4.84
C TYR A 85 -11.16 9.29 -5.29
N ALA A 86 -10.87 9.24 -6.59
CA ALA A 86 -9.77 8.44 -7.12
C ALA A 86 -8.42 8.94 -6.60
N ILE A 87 -8.23 10.27 -6.57
CA ILE A 87 -7.04 10.90 -6.01
C ILE A 87 -6.89 10.57 -4.51
N SER A 88 -7.99 10.62 -3.75
CA SER A 88 -7.98 10.34 -2.32
C SER A 88 -7.57 8.90 -2.02
N TRP A 89 -8.13 7.93 -2.76
CA TRP A 89 -7.74 6.52 -2.64
C TRP A 89 -6.29 6.27 -3.08
N ARG A 90 -5.86 6.85 -4.21
CA ARG A 90 -4.47 6.75 -4.67
C ARG A 90 -3.50 7.26 -3.60
N ASN A 91 -3.77 8.45 -3.06
CA ASN A 91 -2.93 9.05 -2.03
C ASN A 91 -2.93 8.24 -0.75
N LEU A 92 -4.07 7.65 -0.36
CA LEU A 92 -4.13 6.74 0.79
C LEU A 92 -3.19 5.56 0.59
N TYR A 93 -3.24 4.87 -0.56
CA TYR A 93 -2.34 3.73 -0.80
C TYR A 93 -0.87 4.14 -0.85
N ALA A 94 -0.56 5.31 -1.43
CA ALA A 94 0.79 5.87 -1.41
C ALA A 94 1.29 6.08 0.04
N GLU A 95 0.43 6.62 0.90
CA GLU A 95 0.78 6.83 2.30
C GLU A 95 0.98 5.50 3.04
N LEU A 96 0.11 4.50 2.85
CA LEU A 96 0.26 3.22 3.53
C LEU A 96 1.59 2.55 3.17
N VAL A 97 2.02 2.66 1.91
CA VAL A 97 3.35 2.22 1.49
C VAL A 97 4.43 3.01 2.23
N ALA A 98 4.33 4.34 2.28
CA ALA A 98 5.28 5.18 3.00
C ALA A 98 5.38 4.80 4.49
N GLN A 99 4.25 4.60 5.17
CA GLN A 99 4.21 4.17 6.58
C GLN A 99 4.95 2.84 6.79
N LEU A 100 4.80 1.87 5.88
CA LEU A 100 5.52 0.59 5.96
C LEU A 100 7.04 0.77 5.82
N TYR A 101 7.48 1.69 4.97
CA TYR A 101 8.89 2.03 4.79
C TYR A 101 9.47 2.89 5.92
N ASP A 102 8.64 3.70 6.59
CA ASP A 102 9.04 4.56 7.71
C ASP A 102 9.30 3.77 9.01
N HIS A 103 8.97 2.48 9.06
CA HIS A 103 9.38 1.59 10.13
C HIS A 103 10.87 1.22 10.00
N ASP A 104 11.72 1.66 10.94
CA ASP A 104 13.18 1.55 10.83
C ASP A 104 13.72 0.16 10.43
N GLU A 105 13.34 -0.91 11.16
CA GLU A 105 13.84 -2.26 10.87
C GLU A 105 13.17 -2.90 9.64
N LEU A 106 11.86 -2.65 9.48
CA LEU A 106 11.06 -3.21 8.41
C LEU A 106 11.40 -2.58 7.06
N GLY A 107 11.44 -1.25 6.95
CA GLY A 107 11.76 -0.54 5.71
C GLY A 107 13.10 -0.95 5.13
N ALA A 108 14.14 -1.05 5.97
CA ALA A 108 15.44 -1.55 5.53
C ALA A 108 15.40 -3.01 5.08
N ALA A 109 14.54 -3.85 5.67
CA ALA A 109 14.34 -5.24 5.25
C ALA A 109 13.56 -5.34 3.92
N LEU A 110 12.53 -4.52 3.73
CA LEU A 110 11.76 -4.42 2.49
C LEU A 110 12.66 -4.04 1.30
N ASP A 111 13.54 -3.05 1.49
CA ASP A 111 14.51 -2.65 0.46
C ASP A 111 15.44 -3.80 0.07
N ARG A 112 15.94 -4.55 1.05
CA ARG A 112 16.83 -5.70 0.79
C ARG A 112 16.09 -6.80 0.03
N GLU A 113 14.91 -7.17 0.48
CA GLU A 113 14.08 -8.22 -0.13
C GLU A 113 13.71 -7.84 -1.58
N ARG A 114 13.26 -6.62 -1.83
CA ARG A 114 12.95 -6.15 -3.19
C ARG A 114 14.16 -6.17 -4.10
N ASN A 115 15.31 -5.70 -3.63
CA ASN A 115 16.56 -5.76 -4.39
C ASN A 115 16.96 -7.20 -4.71
N GLN A 116 16.78 -8.13 -3.76
CA GLN A 116 17.02 -9.55 -3.98
C GLN A 116 16.09 -10.11 -5.07
N ARG A 117 14.78 -9.88 -4.97
CA ARG A 117 13.79 -10.31 -5.98
C ARG A 117 14.13 -9.79 -7.38
N LEU A 118 14.48 -8.51 -7.49
CA LEU A 118 14.91 -7.90 -8.77
C LEU A 118 16.15 -8.56 -9.36
N VAL A 119 17.15 -8.88 -8.52
CA VAL A 119 18.36 -9.59 -8.95
C VAL A 119 18.02 -11.02 -9.40
N GLU A 120 17.21 -11.75 -8.62
CA GLU A 120 16.81 -13.11 -8.97
C GLU A 120 16.03 -13.17 -10.28
N ASP A 121 15.09 -12.25 -10.48
CA ASP A 121 14.33 -12.15 -11.73
C ASP A 121 15.24 -11.79 -12.91
N GLY A 122 16.16 -10.84 -12.73
CA GLY A 122 17.15 -10.49 -13.75
C GLY A 122 18.07 -11.66 -14.14
N ILE A 123 18.48 -12.50 -13.18
CA ILE A 123 19.25 -13.72 -13.44
C ILE A 123 18.40 -14.74 -14.19
N ARG A 124 17.13 -14.94 -13.80
CA ARG A 124 16.20 -15.84 -14.51
C ARG A 124 16.04 -15.44 -15.97
N PHE A 125 15.88 -14.15 -16.28
CA PHE A 125 15.76 -13.67 -17.67
C PHE A 125 17.09 -13.69 -18.46
N GLY A 126 18.24 -13.58 -17.81
CA GLY A 126 19.56 -13.63 -18.46
C GLY A 126 20.11 -15.04 -18.73
N SER A 127 19.47 -16.07 -18.19
CA SER A 127 19.86 -17.49 -18.33
C SER A 127 19.10 -18.27 -19.42
N ALA A 128 18.31 -17.57 -20.25
CA ALA A 128 17.50 -18.12 -21.33
C ALA A 128 18.16 -17.98 -22.72
#